data_AF-A0A960HUB8-F1
#
_entry.id   AF-A0A960HUB8-F1
#
_cell.length_a   1.000
_cell.length_b   1.000
_cell.length_c   1.000
_cell.angle_alpha   90.00
_cell.angle_beta   90.00
_cell.angle_gamma   90.00
#
_symmetry.space_group_name_H-M   'P 1'
#
loop_
_entity.id
_entity.type
_entity.pdbx_description
1 polymer ?
#
loop_
_entity_poly.entity_id
_entity_poly.type
_entity_poly.pdbx_seq_one_letter_code
_entity_poly.pdbx_strand_id
1 'polypeptide(L)' 'CTKPWDHPVLASSPGRFGPGGAEFFRGGAGELLVAYHAWLDEPGYPGHRALHLAPVDLAADPPVLADDG' A
#
# COMPACT_ATOMS: atom_id res chain seq x y z
N CYS A 1 1.45 24.72 1.26
CA CYS A 1 1.65 23.29 0.95
C CYS A 1 1.54 23.07 -0.54
N THR A 2 2.62 22.70 -1.19
CA THR A 2 2.59 22.04 -2.50
C THR A 2 2.69 20.54 -2.25
N LYS A 3 1.97 19.72 -3.02
CA LYS A 3 2.18 18.28 -3.01
C LYS A 3 3.44 18.04 -3.85
N PRO A 4 4.58 17.63 -3.26
CA PRO A 4 5.84 17.56 -3.98
C PRO A 4 5.89 16.42 -5.00
N TRP A 5 4.96 15.46 -4.91
CA TRP A 5 4.88 14.28 -5.77
C TRP A 5 3.63 14.27 -6.65
N ASP A 6 3.83 13.93 -7.91
CA ASP A 6 2.82 13.69 -8.94
C ASP A 6 2.51 12.19 -9.15
N HIS A 7 3.21 11.30 -8.43
CA HIS A 7 2.98 9.85 -8.44
C HIS A 7 2.13 9.41 -7.23
N PRO A 8 1.32 8.35 -7.36
CA PRO A 8 0.58 7.80 -6.24
C PRO A 8 1.50 6.99 -5.30
N VAL A 9 1.24 7.05 -3.99
CA VAL A 9 1.91 6.20 -2.99
C VAL A 9 1.43 4.75 -3.06
N LEU A 10 0.18 4.53 -3.50
CA LEU A 10 -0.42 3.21 -3.73
C LEU A 10 -0.85 3.09 -5.19
N ALA A 11 -0.40 2.03 -5.86
CA ALA A 11 -0.77 1.70 -7.23
C ALA A 11 -1.08 0.21 -7.34
N SER A 12 -1.96 -0.17 -8.28
CA SER A 12 -2.21 -1.58 -8.57
C SER A 12 -0.91 -2.28 -8.99
N SER A 13 -0.74 -3.52 -8.55
CA SER A 13 0.36 -4.41 -8.92
C SER A 13 -0.20 -5.80 -9.25
N PRO A 14 0.59 -6.71 -9.85
CA PRO A 14 0.13 -8.08 -10.13
C PRO A 14 -0.44 -8.75 -8.87
N GLY A 15 -1.69 -9.19 -8.93
CA GLY A 15 -2.40 -9.83 -7.80
C GLY A 15 -3.04 -8.87 -6.79
N ARG A 16 -2.80 -7.54 -6.91
CA ARG A 16 -3.32 -6.52 -6.00
C ARG A 16 -3.90 -5.35 -6.79
N PHE A 17 -5.22 -5.32 -6.94
CA PHE A 17 -5.87 -4.35 -7.82
C PHE A 17 -6.68 -3.31 -7.05
N GLY A 18 -6.57 -2.06 -7.49
CA GLY A 18 -7.32 -0.93 -6.95
C GLY A 18 -7.08 -0.69 -5.45
N PRO A 19 -5.82 -0.52 -5.01
CA PRO A 19 -5.52 -0.28 -3.61
C PRO A 19 -6.10 1.06 -3.13
N GLY A 20 -6.50 1.13 -1.87
CA GLY A 20 -7.03 2.36 -1.27
C GLY A 20 -7.17 2.30 0.23
N GLY A 21 -7.60 3.42 0.81
CA GLY A 21 -7.85 3.53 2.26
C GLY A 21 -6.60 3.33 3.11
N ALA A 22 -5.47 3.91 2.69
CA ALA A 22 -4.20 3.80 3.38
C ALA A 22 -4.26 4.37 4.81
N GLU A 23 -3.74 3.61 5.78
CA GLU A 23 -3.49 4.07 7.13
C GLU A 23 -2.07 3.70 7.56
N PHE A 24 -1.28 4.70 7.94
CA PHE A 24 0.10 4.53 8.36
C PHE A 24 0.20 4.40 9.88
N PHE A 25 0.98 3.45 10.36
CA PHE A 25 1.17 3.23 11.79
C PHE A 25 2.57 2.67 12.07
N ARG A 26 2.99 2.79 13.34
CA ARG A 26 4.24 2.20 13.80
C ARG A 26 3.97 0.81 14.36
N GLY A 27 4.72 -0.18 13.88
CA GLY A 27 4.69 -1.54 14.43
C GLY A 27 5.44 -1.66 15.75
N GLY A 28 5.46 -2.86 16.31
CA GLY A 28 6.00 -3.13 17.65
C GLY A 28 7.51 -2.89 17.78
N ALA A 29 8.26 -2.98 16.68
CA ALA A 29 9.69 -2.69 16.64
C ALA A 29 10.00 -1.25 16.15
N GLY A 30 8.97 -0.41 15.98
CA GLY A 30 9.10 0.97 15.51
C GLY A 30 9.19 1.13 13.99
N GLU A 31 9.08 0.03 13.23
CA GLU A 31 8.96 0.02 11.78
C GLU A 31 7.72 0.80 11.33
N LEU A 32 7.81 1.51 10.22
CA LEU A 32 6.64 2.16 9.62
C LEU A 32 5.94 1.15 8.72
N LEU A 33 4.66 0.94 8.95
CA LEU A 33 3.78 0.08 8.17
C LEU A 33 2.65 0.90 7.57
N VAL A 34 2.06 0.38 6.50
CA VAL A 34 0.78 0.86 5.96
C VAL A 34 -0.21 -0.29 5.89
N ALA A 35 -1.43 -0.04 6.34
CA ALA A 35 -2.60 -0.87 6.09
C ALA A 35 -3.38 -0.30 4.92
N TYR A 36 -3.82 -1.14 3.99
CA TYR A 36 -4.65 -0.73 2.85
C TYR A 36 -5.53 -1.88 2.37
N HIS A 37 -6.61 -1.57 1.66
CA HIS A 37 -7.44 -2.58 1.03
C HIS A 37 -7.12 -2.69 -0.46
N ALA A 38 -7.11 -3.91 -1.01
CA ALA A 38 -7.00 -4.18 -2.44
C ALA A 38 -7.76 -5.46 -2.80
N TRP A 39 -8.12 -5.63 -4.07
CA TRP A 39 -8.63 -6.92 -4.55
C TRP A 39 -7.48 -7.92 -4.67
N LEU A 40 -7.68 -9.13 -4.16
CA LEU A 40 -6.81 -10.26 -4.45
C LEU A 40 -7.21 -10.81 -5.82
N ASP A 41 -6.27 -10.85 -6.76
CA ASP A 41 -6.52 -11.23 -8.16
C ASP A 41 -7.57 -10.35 -8.86
N GLU A 42 -8.43 -10.93 -9.70
CA GLU A 42 -9.33 -10.16 -10.57
C GLU A 42 -10.42 -9.40 -9.78
N PRO A 43 -10.58 -8.08 -10.02
CA PRO A 43 -11.64 -7.30 -9.41
C PRO A 43 -13.04 -7.78 -9.82
N GLY A 44 -13.96 -7.81 -8.87
CA GLY A 44 -15.37 -8.12 -9.11
C GLY A 44 -15.82 -9.40 -8.44
N TYR A 45 -17.04 -9.84 -8.73
CA TYR A 45 -17.67 -10.99 -8.07
C TYR A 45 -17.21 -12.32 -8.71
N PRO A 46 -16.91 -13.38 -7.93
CA PRO A 46 -17.14 -13.55 -6.48
C PRO A 46 -15.98 -13.10 -5.56
N GLY A 47 -15.10 -12.21 -6.02
CA GLY A 47 -13.99 -11.67 -5.21
C GLY A 47 -14.42 -10.70 -4.11
N HIS A 48 -13.44 -10.29 -3.32
CA HIS A 48 -13.57 -9.25 -2.30
C HIS A 48 -12.27 -8.45 -2.17
N ARG A 49 -12.35 -7.31 -1.48
CA ARG A 49 -11.17 -6.56 -1.06
C ARG A 49 -10.62 -7.15 0.24
N ALA A 50 -9.37 -7.55 0.23
CA ALA A 50 -8.64 -8.02 1.40
C ALA A 50 -7.85 -6.87 2.04
N LEU A 51 -7.51 -7.05 3.31
CA LEU A 51 -6.59 -6.17 4.03
C LEU A 51 -5.15 -6.60 3.73
N HIS A 52 -4.31 -5.64 3.36
CA HIS A 52 -2.88 -5.82 3.14
C HIS A 52 -2.08 -4.95 4.10
N LEU A 53 -0.90 -5.44 4.46
CA LEU A 53 0.08 -4.73 5.28
C LEU A 53 1.41 -4.70 4.54
N ALA A 54 1.95 -3.52 4.31
CA ALA A 54 3.26 -3.36 3.67
C ALA A 54 4.20 -2.51 4.55
N PRO A 55 5.48 -2.86 4.64
CA PRO A 55 6.49 -1.97 5.21
C PRO A 55 6.65 -0.72 4.34
N VAL A 56 7.02 0.39 4.97
CA VAL A 56 7.33 1.64 4.27
C VAL A 56 8.82 1.91 4.38
N ASP A 57 9.50 1.99 3.25
CA ASP A 57 10.88 2.44 3.18
C ASP A 57 10.94 3.95 2.95
N LEU A 58 11.27 4.68 4.01
CA LEU A 58 11.47 6.13 3.98
C LEU A 58 12.88 6.55 3.55
N ALA A 59 13.83 5.61 3.48
CA ALA A 59 15.18 5.89 3.00
C ALA A 59 15.26 5.89 1.46
N ALA A 60 14.26 5.28 0.79
CA ALA A 60 14.05 5.43 -0.64
C ALA A 60 13.62 6.85 -1.02
N ASP A 61 14.02 7.30 -2.21
CA ASP A 61 13.59 8.57 -2.80
C ASP A 61 12.96 8.33 -4.18
N PRO A 62 11.61 8.43 -4.32
CA PRO A 62 10.65 8.72 -3.26
C PRO A 62 10.46 7.53 -2.29
N PRO A 63 9.84 7.75 -1.11
CA PRO A 63 9.46 6.65 -0.22
C PRO A 63 8.60 5.62 -0.94
N VAL A 64 8.91 4.34 -0.71
CA VAL A 64 8.21 3.22 -1.36
C VAL A 64 7.55 2.31 -0.33
N LEU A 65 6.50 1.63 -0.76
CA LEU A 65 5.98 0.47 -0.05
C LEU A 65 6.83 -0.73 -0.46
N ALA A 66 7.42 -1.42 0.51
CA ALA A 66 8.08 -2.68 0.22
C ALA A 66 7.02 -3.74 -0.14
N ASP A 67 7.33 -4.61 -1.10
CA ASP A 67 6.45 -5.74 -1.44
C ASP A 67 6.16 -6.57 -0.19
N ASP A 68 4.88 -6.86 0.05
CA ASP A 68 4.39 -7.64 1.17
C ASP A 68 4.46 -9.17 0.97
N GLY A 69 5.23 -9.62 -0.04
CA GLY A 69 5.38 -11.01 -0.45
C GLY A 69 4.40 -11.44 -1.54
#